data_AF-A0A7C5DZ35-F1
#
_entry.id   AF-A0A7C5DZ35-F1
#
_cell.length_a   1.000
_cell.length_b   1.000
_cell.length_c   1.000
_cell.angle_alpha   90.00
_cell.angle_beta   90.00
_cell.angle_gamma   90.00
#
_symmetry.space_group_name_H-M   'P 1'
#
loop_
_entity.id
_entity.type
_entity.pdbx_description
1 polymer ?
#
loop_
_entity_poly.entity_id
_entity_poly.type
_entity_poly.pdbx_seq_one_letter_code
_entity_poly.pdbx_strand_id
1 'polypeptide(L)'
;MTPEEHDTVCCLVSHLPHLIANAYLWGVLKERKKVYPLAGPYFRDFVRVAGSNPEVWADIFWTNREEILERARKFKECFMELCEILENNDAQRLLEFLKTLEDRRKEL
;
A
#
# COMPACT_ATOMS: atom_id res chain seq x y z
N MET A 1 -25.77 0.07 0.72
CA MET A 1 -24.61 0.94 0.45
C MET A 1 -25.01 1.92 -0.63
N THR A 2 -24.69 3.19 -0.47
CA THR A 2 -24.77 4.15 -1.57
C THR A 2 -23.59 3.93 -2.54
N PRO A 3 -23.65 4.47 -3.77
CA PRO A 3 -22.50 4.45 -4.69
C PRO A 3 -21.23 5.05 -4.06
N GLU A 4 -21.35 6.12 -3.28
CA GLU A 4 -20.23 6.79 -2.62
C GLU A 4 -19.60 5.93 -1.51
N GLU A 5 -20.44 5.22 -0.74
CA GLU A 5 -20.00 4.27 0.26
C GLU A 5 -19.28 3.07 -0.39
N HIS A 6 -19.83 2.56 -1.49
CA HIS A 6 -19.20 1.50 -2.28
C HIS A 6 -17.81 1.92 -2.76
N ASP A 7 -17.68 3.11 -3.36
CA ASP A 7 -16.43 3.58 -3.94
C ASP A 7 -15.36 3.85 -2.88
N THR A 8 -15.77 4.33 -1.70
CA THR A 8 -14.89 4.48 -0.54
C THR A 8 -14.35 3.13 -0.07
N VAL A 9 -15.23 2.14 0.09
CA VAL A 9 -14.84 0.79 0.52
C VAL A 9 -13.92 0.15 -0.51
N CYS A 10 -14.30 0.16 -1.79
CA CYS A 10 -13.48 -0.36 -2.89
C CYS A 10 -12.12 0.34 -2.97
N CYS A 11 -12.06 1.65 -2.72
CA CYS A 11 -10.79 2.36 -2.68
C CYS A 11 -9.88 1.82 -1.57
N LEU A 12 -10.41 1.62 -0.36
CA LEU A 12 -9.64 1.16 0.80
C LEU A 12 -9.14 -0.28 0.64
N VAL A 13 -10.01 -1.20 0.18
CA VAL A 13 -9.69 -2.64 0.17
C VAL A 13 -9.16 -3.16 -1.18
N SER A 14 -9.24 -2.36 -2.25
CA SER A 14 -8.84 -2.79 -3.61
C SER A 14 -7.95 -1.77 -4.33
N HIS A 15 -8.43 -0.54 -4.56
CA HIS A 15 -7.72 0.39 -5.45
C HIS A 15 -6.40 0.90 -4.85
N LEU A 16 -6.42 1.31 -3.58
CA LEU A 16 -5.23 1.78 -2.90
C LEU A 16 -4.16 0.68 -2.77
N PRO A 17 -4.49 -0.57 -2.37
CA PRO A 17 -3.52 -1.68 -2.43
C PRO A 17 -2.86 -1.86 -3.81
N HIS A 18 -3.62 -1.75 -4.91
CA HIS A 18 -3.04 -1.82 -6.26
C HIS A 18 -2.10 -0.65 -6.54
N LEU A 19 -2.49 0.57 -6.15
CA LEU A 19 -1.64 1.75 -6.31
C LEU A 19 -0.31 1.59 -5.56
N ILE A 20 -0.36 1.13 -4.30
CA ILE A 20 0.82 0.91 -3.45
C ILE A 20 1.73 -0.16 -4.04
N ALA A 21 1.18 -1.30 -4.48
CA ALA A 21 1.97 -2.37 -5.10
C ALA A 21 2.69 -1.91 -6.38
N ASN A 22 2.00 -1.15 -7.24
CA ASN A 22 2.60 -0.56 -8.45
C ASN A 22 3.70 0.45 -8.10
N ALA A 23 3.45 1.36 -7.15
CA ALA A 23 4.42 2.36 -6.73
C ALA A 23 5.68 1.73 -6.12
N TYR A 24 5.51 0.69 -5.29
CA TYR A 24 6.61 -0.04 -4.69
C TYR A 24 7.47 -0.76 -5.74
N LEU A 25 6.84 -1.53 -6.63
CA LEU A 25 7.56 -2.23 -7.71
C LEU A 25 8.30 -1.24 -8.63
N TRP A 26 7.68 -0.11 -8.94
CA TRP A 26 8.29 0.97 -9.72
C TRP A 26 9.53 1.56 -9.03
N GLY A 27 9.47 1.78 -7.71
CA GLY A 27 10.61 2.24 -6.92
C GLY A 27 11.77 1.24 -6.95
N VAL A 28 11.47 -0.03 -6.72
CA VAL A 28 12.46 -1.12 -6.76
C VAL A 28 13.16 -1.20 -8.12
N LEU A 29 12.39 -1.07 -9.21
CA LEU A 29 12.91 -1.06 -10.59
C LEU A 29 13.85 0.11 -10.89
N LYS A 30 13.61 1.28 -10.27
CA LYS A 30 14.47 2.46 -10.40
C LYS A 30 15.79 2.27 -9.68
N GLU A 31 15.77 1.65 -8.51
CA GLU A 31 16.98 1.47 -7.69
C GLU A 31 17.85 0.33 -8.21
N ARG A 32 17.28 -0.88 -8.39
CA ARG A 32 18.04 -2.08 -8.75
C ARG A 32 17.22 -3.08 -9.55
N LYS A 33 17.35 -3.06 -10.87
CA LYS A 33 16.67 -4.01 -11.79
C LYS A 33 17.00 -5.49 -11.56
N LYS A 34 18.08 -5.83 -10.83
CA LYS A 34 18.56 -7.20 -10.61
C LYS A 34 18.15 -7.82 -9.27
N VAL A 35 17.21 -7.24 -8.52
CA VAL A 35 16.77 -7.83 -7.23
C VAL A 35 15.85 -9.03 -7.38
N TYR A 36 15.25 -9.25 -8.56
CA TYR A 36 14.28 -10.31 -8.79
C TYR A 36 14.75 -11.73 -8.47
N PRO A 37 16.00 -12.14 -8.76
CA PRO A 37 16.49 -13.47 -8.38
C PRO A 37 16.61 -13.65 -6.85
N LEU A 38 16.70 -12.56 -6.10
CA LEU A 38 16.76 -12.56 -4.63
C LEU A 38 15.39 -12.36 -3.97
N ALA A 39 14.36 -12.06 -4.77
CA ALA A 39 13.02 -11.83 -4.27
C ALA A 39 12.37 -13.14 -3.80
N GLY A 40 12.23 -13.26 -2.48
CA GLY A 40 11.50 -14.34 -1.83
C GLY A 40 9.98 -14.28 -2.06
N PRO A 41 9.23 -15.28 -1.54
CA PRO A 41 7.78 -15.40 -1.76
C PRO A 41 7.00 -14.15 -1.29
N TYR A 42 7.35 -13.57 -0.14
CA TYR A 42 6.65 -12.39 0.39
C TYR A 42 6.73 -11.16 -0.52
N PHE A 43 7.87 -10.93 -1.17
CA PHE A 43 7.99 -9.85 -2.16
C PHE A 43 7.03 -10.10 -3.32
N ARG A 44 7.01 -11.34 -3.85
CA ARG A 44 6.14 -11.72 -4.96
C ARG A 44 4.67 -11.58 -4.61
N ASP A 45 4.28 -11.93 -3.38
CA ASP A 45 2.91 -11.75 -2.89
C ASP A 45 2.53 -10.28 -2.77
N PHE A 46 3.43 -9.44 -2.23
CA PHE A 46 3.19 -8.02 -2.06
C PHE A 46 2.98 -7.30 -3.40
N VAL A 47 3.79 -7.64 -4.42
CA VAL A 47 3.67 -7.04 -5.76
C VAL A 47 2.81 -7.83 -6.73
N ARG A 48 2.11 -8.88 -6.27
CA ARG A 48 1.35 -9.81 -7.14
C ARG A 48 0.33 -9.12 -8.05
N VAL A 49 -0.22 -8.00 -7.58
CA VAL A 49 -1.24 -7.23 -8.30
C VAL A 49 -0.66 -6.07 -9.14
N ALA A 50 0.63 -5.77 -8.98
CA ALA A 50 1.28 -4.70 -9.73
C ALA A 50 1.31 -5.04 -11.23
N GLY A 51 0.95 -4.09 -12.08
CA GLY A 51 0.88 -4.27 -13.53
C GLY A 51 -0.18 -5.26 -14.02
N SER A 52 -1.07 -5.76 -13.16
CA SER A 52 -2.19 -6.62 -13.58
C SER A 52 -3.18 -5.82 -14.44
N ASN A 53 -3.70 -6.42 -15.52
CA ASN A 53 -4.72 -5.86 -16.42
C ASN A 53 -4.64 -4.33 -16.63
N PRO A 54 -3.57 -3.82 -17.28
CA PRO A 54 -3.23 -2.40 -17.28
C PRO A 54 -4.34 -1.50 -17.84
N GLU A 55 -5.09 -1.96 -18.84
CA GLU A 55 -6.23 -1.22 -19.41
C GLU A 55 -7.33 -1.02 -18.37
N VAL A 56 -7.74 -2.09 -17.69
CA VAL A 56 -8.78 -2.06 -16.65
C VAL A 56 -8.36 -1.19 -15.47
N TRP A 57 -7.11 -1.34 -15.01
CA TRP A 57 -6.63 -0.58 -13.85
C TRP A 57 -6.37 0.89 -14.17
N ALA A 58 -6.00 1.23 -15.40
CA ALA A 58 -5.94 2.61 -15.84
C ALA A 58 -7.32 3.27 -15.75
N ASP A 59 -8.37 2.59 -16.24
CA ASP A 59 -9.75 3.08 -16.17
C ASP A 59 -10.23 3.23 -14.72
N ILE A 60 -9.96 2.25 -13.85
CA ILE A 60 -10.30 2.31 -12.42
C ILE A 60 -9.61 3.51 -11.74
N PHE A 61 -8.30 3.66 -11.96
CA PHE A 61 -7.54 4.77 -11.38
C PHE A 61 -8.02 6.13 -11.86
N TRP A 62 -8.48 6.22 -13.10
CA TRP A 62 -8.98 7.48 -13.64
C TRP A 62 -10.41 7.79 -13.19
N THR A 63 -11.25 6.77 -13.12
CA THR A 63 -12.66 6.89 -12.71
C THR A 63 -12.79 7.24 -11.23
N ASN A 64 -11.99 6.62 -10.36
CA ASN A 64 -12.04 6.86 -8.90
C ASN A 64 -10.87 7.72 -8.39
N ARG A 65 -10.32 8.58 -9.24
CA ARG A 65 -9.08 9.32 -8.99
C ARG A 65 -9.09 10.14 -7.70
N GLU A 66 -10.18 10.85 -7.44
CA GLU A 66 -10.26 11.78 -6.30
C GLU A 66 -10.19 11.05 -4.97
N GLU A 67 -10.97 9.99 -4.82
CA GLU A 67 -10.96 9.13 -3.63
C GLU A 67 -9.60 8.44 -3.47
N ILE A 68 -9.03 7.92 -4.56
CA ILE A 68 -7.70 7.29 -4.55
C ILE A 68 -6.63 8.27 -4.07
N LEU A 69 -6.62 9.51 -4.60
CA LEU A 69 -5.65 10.53 -4.20
C LEU A 69 -5.83 10.91 -2.73
N GLU A 70 -7.07 11.03 -2.25
CA GLU A 70 -7.34 11.32 -0.86
C GLU A 70 -6.84 10.21 0.07
N ARG A 71 -7.13 8.95 -0.25
CA ARG A 71 -6.63 7.81 0.55
C ARG A 71 -5.13 7.63 0.43
N ALA A 72 -4.53 7.93 -0.72
CA ALA A 72 -3.08 7.89 -0.91
C ALA A 72 -2.36 8.95 -0.04
N ARG A 73 -2.94 10.15 0.14
CA ARG A 73 -2.39 11.16 1.06
C ARG A 73 -2.40 10.68 2.51
N LYS A 74 -3.53 10.12 2.97
CA LYS A 74 -3.64 9.55 4.32
C LYS A 74 -2.67 8.39 4.53
N PHE A 75 -2.54 7.51 3.54
CA PHE A 75 -1.54 6.45 3.58
C PHE A 75 -0.12 6.99 3.67
N LYS A 76 0.21 8.04 2.90
CA LYS A 76 1.51 8.71 2.97
C LYS A 76 1.78 9.24 4.37
N GLU A 77 0.81 9.87 5.02
CA GLU A 77 0.95 10.35 6.41
C GLU A 77 1.27 9.19 7.36
N CYS A 78 0.53 8.07 7.30
CA CYS A 78 0.83 6.88 8.11
C CYS A 78 2.22 6.28 7.81
N PHE A 79 2.64 6.28 6.54
CA PHE A 79 3.96 5.80 6.16
C PHE A 79 5.07 6.69 6.73
N MET A 80 4.89 8.01 6.67
CA MET A 80 5.85 8.97 7.23
C MET A 80 5.94 8.86 8.75
N GLU A 81 4.82 8.63 9.46
CA GLU A 81 4.86 8.38 10.91
C GLU A 81 5.76 7.17 11.25
N LEU A 82 5.65 6.07 10.50
CA LEU A 82 6.50 4.91 10.71
C LEU A 82 7.99 5.21 10.40
N CYS A 83 8.27 6.01 9.38
CA CYS A 83 9.62 6.49 9.11
C CYS A 83 10.17 7.34 10.26
N GLU A 84 9.37 8.27 10.79
CA GLU A 84 9.78 9.12 11.92
C GLU A 84 10.09 8.30 13.18
N ILE A 85 9.33 7.24 13.46
CA ILE A 85 9.63 6.31 14.57
C ILE A 85 11.04 5.70 14.40
N LEU A 86 11.38 5.29 13.18
CA LEU A 86 12.69 4.71 12.86
C LEU A 86 13.81 5.76 12.93
N GLU A 87 13.60 6.93 12.36
CA GLU A 87 14.58 8.04 12.35
C GLU A 87 14.93 8.50 13.77
N ASN A 88 13.95 8.50 14.67
CA ASN A 88 14.14 8.87 16.08
C ASN A 88 14.76 7.75 16.93
N ASN A 89 15.04 6.57 16.35
CA ASN A 89 15.53 5.38 17.06
C ASN A 89 14.61 4.96 18.24
N ASP A 90 13.30 5.20 18.14
CA ASP A 90 12.34 4.91 19.19
C ASP A 90 11.87 3.45 19.11
N ALA A 91 12.71 2.54 19.61
CA ALA A 91 12.45 1.10 19.59
C ALA A 91 11.19 0.70 20.38
N GLN A 92 10.87 1.44 21.44
CA GLN A 92 9.69 1.17 22.27
C GLN A 92 8.41 1.52 21.51
N ARG A 93 8.34 2.72 20.91
CA ARG A 93 7.19 3.13 20.10
C ARG A 93 7.01 2.23 18.88
N LEU A 94 8.09 1.79 18.24
CA LEU A 94 8.02 0.82 17.14
C LEU A 94 7.37 -0.49 17.59
N LEU A 95 7.78 -1.03 18.73
CA LEU A 95 7.23 -2.29 19.26
C LEU A 95 5.74 -2.17 19.59
N GLU A 96 5.34 -1.06 20.22
CA GLU A 96 3.94 -0.77 20.56
C GLU A 96 3.06 -0.63 19.31
N PHE A 97 3.57 0.07 18.29
CA PHE A 97 2.90 0.18 17.00
C PHE A 97 2.68 -1.20 16.35
N LEU A 98 3.73 -2.02 16.28
CA LEU A 98 3.65 -3.36 15.67
C LEU A 98 2.71 -4.31 16.45
N LYS A 99 2.72 -4.27 17.78
CA LYS A 99 1.79 -5.06 18.62
C LYS A 99 0.34 -4.65 18.38
N THR A 100 0.08 -3.36 18.28
CA THR A 100 -1.25 -2.83 17.96
C THR A 100 -1.75 -3.42 16.63
N LEU A 101 -0.90 -3.44 15.60
CA LEU A 101 -1.27 -4.03 14.31
C LEU A 101 -1.43 -5.55 14.36
N GLU A 102 -0.60 -6.25 15.15
CA GLU A 102 -0.73 -7.69 15.35
C GLU A 102 -2.11 -8.06 15.91
N ASP A 103 -2.58 -7.33 16.92
CA ASP A 103 -3.87 -7.58 17.56
C ASP A 103 -5.03 -7.25 16.62
N ARG A 104 -4.98 -6.12 15.90
CA ARG A 104 -6.00 -5.76 14.91
C ARG A 104 -6.08 -6.73 13.75
N ARG A 105 -4.94 -7.28 13.31
CA ARG A 105 -4.92 -8.25 12.22
C ARG A 105 -5.58 -9.57 12.61
N LYS A 106 -5.60 -9.95 13.89
CA LYS A 106 -6.32 -11.15 14.37
C LYS A 106 -7.84 -11.00 14.27
N GLU A 107 -8.35 -9.78 14.11
CA GLU A 107 -9.77 -9.47 13.95
C GLU A 107 -10.24 -9.51 12.49
N LEU A 108 -9.33 -9.64 11.51
CA LEU A 108 -9.61 -9.82 10.08
C LEU A 108 -9.91 -11.28 9.73
#